data_AF-A0A7S1FYJ1-F1
#
_entry.id   AF-A0A7S1FYJ1-F1
#
_cell.length_a   1.000
_cell.length_b   1.000
_cell.length_c   1.000
_cell.angle_alpha   90.00
_cell.angle_beta   90.00
_cell.angle_gamma   90.00
#
_symmetry.space_group_name_H-M   'P 1'
#
loop_
_entity.id
_entity.type
_entity.pdbx_description
1 polymer ?
#
loop_
_entity_poly.entity_id
_entity_poly.type
_entity_poly.pdbx_seq_one_letter_code
_entity_poly.pdbx_strand_id
1 'polypeptide(L)'
;AGGILYPEGGKEDGDPRVKIHFLLDPPRYRPLMQAIAAKDSKFDPGSTLEVVHLHHMAQGVEVDLAADVARREALEQDAAARRADLDGLEEDLQTIATLLPDSPRGPELSSPSASDHDDAPARPPKKTSAKAPRSPSPAVSDPDDVPARRSRGKKKGRAKQKILARMAAAENNAPSLPANPPPTDGRVRKSKREKRREREEALAREAAADARRQREEAREEAKEAPKCPTQVCPVAAAPEREEGFRCNTCGGAFATSKLHRAHFKSDWHRYNQKLKVQGLDPIGEEEYKTCDAEGFFNDL
;
A
#
# COMPACT_ATOMS: atom_id res chain seq x y z
N ALA A 1 -46.50 -2.33 25.24
CA ALA A 1 -47.14 -3.07 24.13
C ALA A 1 -47.24 -2.14 22.94
N GLY A 2 -46.42 -2.35 21.92
CA GLY A 2 -46.37 -1.51 20.72
C GLY A 2 -45.61 -2.28 19.64
N GLY A 3 -46.33 -3.15 18.93
CA GLY A 3 -45.77 -4.03 17.91
C GLY A 3 -45.48 -3.26 16.63
N ILE A 4 -44.26 -3.44 16.11
CA ILE A 4 -43.84 -2.98 14.78
C ILE A 4 -44.37 -4.00 13.78
N LEU A 5 -45.33 -3.57 12.95
CA LEU A 5 -45.82 -4.29 11.78
C LEU A 5 -44.74 -4.27 10.69
N TYR A 6 -44.21 -5.44 10.32
CA TYR A 6 -43.50 -5.62 9.05
C TYR A 6 -44.49 -6.12 8.00
N PRO A 7 -44.58 -5.50 6.80
CA PRO A 7 -45.30 -6.11 5.69
C PRO A 7 -44.47 -7.27 5.12
N GLU A 8 -45.13 -8.42 4.99
CA GLU A 8 -44.60 -9.58 4.29
C GLU A 8 -44.56 -9.37 2.77
N GLY A 9 -43.47 -9.83 2.15
CA GLY A 9 -43.55 -10.69 0.97
C GLY A 9 -43.93 -10.06 -0.37
N GLY A 10 -43.10 -9.15 -0.90
CA GLY A 10 -43.07 -8.82 -2.33
C GLY A 10 -41.82 -9.43 -2.99
N LYS A 11 -42.00 -10.40 -3.88
CA LYS A 11 -40.97 -10.79 -4.84
C LYS A 11 -40.86 -9.68 -5.88
N GLU A 12 -39.78 -8.91 -5.85
CA GLU A 12 -39.45 -7.99 -6.93
C GLU A 12 -37.99 -8.23 -7.35
N ASP A 13 -37.81 -8.41 -8.65
CA ASP A 13 -36.53 -8.53 -9.34
C ASP A 13 -35.70 -7.27 -9.08
N GLY A 14 -34.82 -7.33 -8.08
CA GLY A 14 -34.05 -6.20 -7.59
C GLY A 14 -32.81 -5.92 -8.44
N ASP A 15 -32.87 -4.84 -9.21
CA ASP A 15 -31.72 -4.10 -9.74
C ASP A 15 -30.70 -3.81 -8.60
N PRO A 16 -29.40 -4.13 -8.72
CA PRO A 16 -28.40 -3.91 -7.66
C PRO A 16 -28.20 -2.43 -7.26
N ARG A 17 -28.94 -1.50 -7.88
CA ARG A 17 -28.81 -0.04 -7.78
C ARG A 17 -29.39 0.61 -6.51
N VAL A 18 -30.05 -0.12 -5.61
CA VAL A 18 -30.78 0.50 -4.46
C VAL A 18 -30.12 0.26 -3.09
N LYS A 19 -28.87 -0.20 -3.03
CA LYS A 19 -28.17 -0.43 -1.74
C LYS A 19 -26.89 0.39 -1.57
N ILE A 20 -26.97 1.70 -1.80
CA ILE A 20 -26.01 2.65 -1.22
C ILE A 20 -26.77 3.85 -0.66
N HIS A 21 -27.68 3.61 0.30
CA HIS A 21 -28.44 4.70 0.91
C HIS A 21 -28.42 4.75 2.43
N PHE A 22 -27.55 3.98 3.10
CA PHE A 22 -27.63 3.83 4.56
C PHE A 22 -26.34 4.04 5.34
N LEU A 23 -25.34 4.75 4.79
CA LEU A 23 -24.12 5.11 5.55
C LEU A 23 -23.61 6.54 5.30
N LEU A 24 -24.41 7.44 4.73
CA LEU A 24 -24.04 8.86 4.60
C LEU A 24 -24.93 9.72 5.49
N ASP A 25 -24.31 10.44 6.43
CA ASP A 25 -24.96 11.35 7.36
C ASP A 25 -25.81 12.41 6.63
N PRO A 26 -27.14 12.45 6.86
CA PRO A 26 -28.07 13.37 6.17
C PRO A 26 -27.75 14.87 6.22
N PRO A 27 -27.19 15.47 7.31
CA PRO A 27 -26.99 16.92 7.34
C PRO A 27 -25.87 17.41 6.44
N ARG A 28 -24.85 16.59 6.15
CA ARG A 28 -23.69 17.00 5.33
C ARG A 28 -23.99 17.07 3.84
N TYR A 29 -24.94 16.29 3.34
CA TYR A 29 -25.28 16.23 1.91
C TYR A 29 -26.48 17.09 1.52
N ARG A 30 -27.23 17.65 2.48
CA ARG A 30 -28.39 18.51 2.21
C ARG A 30 -28.06 19.75 1.36
N PRO A 31 -26.95 20.48 1.62
CA PRO A 31 -26.57 21.62 0.79
C PRO A 31 -26.16 21.19 -0.62
N LEU A 32 -25.50 20.04 -0.75
CA LEU A 32 -25.06 19.48 -2.04
C LEU A 32 -26.26 19.06 -2.89
N MET A 33 -27.23 18.35 -2.29
CA MET A 33 -28.45 17.92 -2.99
C MET A 33 -29.33 19.12 -3.38
N GLN A 34 -29.37 20.18 -2.57
CA GLN A 34 -30.06 21.42 -2.93
C GLN A 34 -29.35 22.18 -4.06
N ALA A 35 -28.01 22.21 -4.06
CA ALA A 35 -27.23 22.83 -5.13
C ALA A 35 -27.35 22.06 -6.46
N ILE A 36 -27.43 20.72 -6.41
CA ILE A 36 -27.68 19.87 -7.58
C ILE A 36 -29.11 20.07 -8.09
N ALA A 37 -30.11 20.08 -7.20
CA ALA A 37 -31.51 20.31 -7.56
C ALA A 37 -31.77 21.72 -8.12
N ALA A 38 -30.99 22.71 -7.70
CA ALA A 38 -31.11 24.09 -8.17
C ALA A 38 -30.44 24.34 -9.52
N LYS A 39 -29.48 23.49 -9.94
CA LYS A 39 -28.67 23.77 -11.14
C LYS A 39 -29.20 23.20 -12.44
N ASP A 40 -29.90 22.06 -12.48
CA ASP A 40 -30.42 21.54 -13.76
C ASP A 40 -31.64 20.61 -13.60
N SER A 41 -32.71 20.87 -14.35
CA SER A 41 -33.87 19.96 -14.44
C SER A 41 -33.62 18.71 -15.30
N LYS A 42 -32.37 18.49 -15.72
CA LYS A 42 -31.91 17.40 -16.60
C LYS A 42 -30.74 16.61 -16.01
N PHE A 43 -30.58 16.65 -14.69
CA PHE A 43 -29.54 15.89 -13.99
C PHE A 43 -29.93 14.40 -13.89
N ASP A 44 -29.22 13.53 -14.62
CA ASP A 44 -29.29 12.08 -14.46
C ASP A 44 -28.41 11.67 -13.27
N PRO A 45 -28.98 11.21 -12.13
CA PRO A 45 -28.22 10.89 -10.92
C PRO A 45 -27.33 9.64 -11.02
N GLY A 46 -27.10 9.11 -12.23
CA GLY A 46 -26.35 7.88 -12.51
C GLY A 46 -24.86 8.07 -12.77
N SER A 47 -24.35 9.29 -12.93
CA SER A 47 -22.92 9.54 -13.15
C SER A 47 -22.18 9.58 -11.82
N THR A 48 -21.68 8.41 -11.38
CA THR A 48 -20.80 8.27 -10.21
C THR A 48 -19.56 9.16 -10.26
N LEU A 49 -19.16 9.59 -11.46
CA LEU A 49 -18.00 10.44 -11.73
C LEU A 49 -18.21 11.89 -11.23
N GLU A 50 -19.43 12.42 -11.30
CA GLU A 50 -19.72 13.80 -10.89
C GLU A 50 -19.81 13.95 -9.38
N VAL A 51 -20.26 12.91 -8.66
CA VAL A 51 -20.28 12.91 -7.18
C VAL A 51 -18.86 12.90 -6.62
N VAL A 52 -17.93 12.17 -7.26
CA VAL A 52 -16.50 12.19 -6.90
C VAL A 52 -15.88 13.56 -7.21
N HIS A 53 -16.25 14.17 -8.34
CA HIS A 53 -15.76 15.50 -8.72
C HIS A 53 -16.21 16.59 -7.74
N LEU A 54 -17.50 16.59 -7.35
CA LEU A 54 -18.03 17.51 -6.34
C LEU A 54 -17.41 17.30 -4.96
N HIS A 55 -17.09 16.05 -4.58
CA HIS A 55 -16.41 15.76 -3.32
C HIS A 55 -14.96 16.26 -3.31
N HIS A 56 -14.23 16.13 -4.43
CA HIS A 56 -12.87 16.68 -4.57
C HIS A 56 -12.85 18.21 -4.55
N MET A 57 -13.82 18.86 -5.21
CA MET A 57 -13.96 20.32 -5.15
C MET A 57 -14.27 20.82 -3.73
N ALA A 58 -15.11 20.11 -2.97
CA ALA A 58 -15.42 20.46 -1.58
C ALA A 58 -14.21 20.31 -0.63
N GLN A 59 -13.22 19.49 -0.99
CA GLN A 59 -11.99 19.30 -0.21
C GLN A 59 -10.88 20.31 -0.55
N GLY A 60 -11.09 21.20 -1.52
CA GLY A 60 -10.08 22.19 -1.92
C GLY A 60 -8.84 21.57 -2.59
N VAL A 61 -8.93 20.31 -3.00
CA VAL A 61 -7.90 19.65 -3.81
C VAL A 61 -8.17 20.06 -5.25
N GLU A 62 -7.44 21.05 -5.75
CA GLU A 62 -7.37 21.28 -7.20
C GLU A 62 -6.75 20.03 -7.83
N VAL A 63 -7.62 19.17 -8.36
CA VAL A 63 -7.20 18.10 -9.25
C VAL A 63 -7.01 18.75 -10.61
N ASP A 64 -5.77 18.81 -11.09
CA ASP A 64 -5.46 19.23 -12.45
C ASP A 64 -6.01 18.17 -13.42
N LEU A 65 -7.28 18.36 -13.79
CA LEU A 65 -8.03 17.45 -14.65
C LEU A 65 -7.36 17.31 -16.01
N ALA A 66 -6.70 18.35 -16.50
CA ALA A 66 -5.96 18.30 -17.76
C ALA A 66 -4.77 17.34 -17.64
N ALA A 67 -4.04 17.38 -16.52
CA ALA A 67 -2.95 16.45 -16.26
C ALA A 67 -3.44 15.00 -16.08
N ASP A 68 -4.61 14.78 -15.46
CA ASP A 68 -5.19 13.44 -15.33
C ASP A 68 -5.71 12.87 -16.65
N VAL A 69 -6.35 13.70 -17.48
CA VAL A 69 -6.78 13.32 -18.83
C VAL A 69 -5.56 12.97 -19.68
N ALA A 70 -4.50 13.79 -19.65
CA ALA A 70 -3.26 13.49 -20.36
C ALA A 70 -2.58 12.19 -19.88
N ARG A 71 -2.58 11.92 -18.58
CA ARG A 71 -2.09 10.64 -18.03
C ARG A 71 -2.89 9.45 -18.55
N ARG A 72 -4.22 9.58 -18.62
CA ARG A 72 -5.09 8.51 -19.11
C ARG A 72 -4.90 8.26 -20.60
N GLU A 73 -4.82 9.31 -21.41
CA GLU A 73 -4.53 9.19 -22.85
C GLU A 73 -3.17 8.53 -23.11
N ALA A 74 -2.14 8.88 -22.33
CA ALA A 74 -0.83 8.25 -22.45
C ALA A 74 -0.86 6.74 -22.12
N LEU A 75 -1.62 6.33 -21.10
CA LEU A 75 -1.81 4.91 -20.77
C LEU A 75 -2.59 4.17 -21.86
N GLU A 76 -3.57 4.82 -22.48
CA GLU A 76 -4.34 4.24 -23.58
C GLU A 76 -3.48 4.09 -24.84
N GLN A 77 -2.60 5.04 -25.13
CA GLN A 77 -1.60 4.93 -26.20
C GLN A 77 -0.59 3.80 -25.95
N ASP A 78 -0.07 3.65 -24.71
CA ASP A 78 0.81 2.52 -24.36
C ASP A 78 0.08 1.17 -24.51
N ALA A 79 -1.18 1.10 -24.06
CA ALA A 79 -1.99 -0.09 -24.22
C ALA A 79 -2.26 -0.42 -25.69
N ALA A 80 -2.48 0.59 -26.55
CA ALA A 80 -2.65 0.42 -27.98
C ALA A 80 -1.36 -0.07 -28.66
N ALA A 81 -0.20 0.48 -28.29
CA ALA A 81 1.10 0.04 -28.79
C ALA A 81 1.36 -1.43 -28.45
N ARG A 82 1.10 -1.85 -27.20
CA ARG A 82 1.25 -3.25 -26.78
C ARG A 82 0.31 -4.20 -27.53
N ARG A 83 -0.89 -3.76 -27.90
CA ARG A 83 -1.81 -4.57 -28.72
C ARG A 83 -1.25 -4.75 -30.13
N ALA A 84 -0.75 -3.70 -30.76
CA ALA A 84 -0.12 -3.79 -32.06
C ALA A 84 1.10 -4.73 -32.07
N ASP A 85 1.92 -4.70 -31.00
CA ASP A 85 3.04 -5.63 -30.85
C ASP A 85 2.58 -7.11 -30.75
N LEU A 86 1.48 -7.36 -30.04
CA LEU A 86 0.90 -8.71 -29.93
C LEU A 86 0.32 -9.19 -31.27
N ASP A 87 -0.37 -8.32 -31.99
CA ASP A 87 -0.91 -8.62 -33.32
C ASP A 87 0.22 -8.97 -34.30
N GLY A 88 1.34 -8.24 -34.26
CA GLY A 88 2.52 -8.55 -35.06
C GLY A 88 3.14 -9.92 -34.73
N LEU A 89 3.18 -10.31 -33.45
CA LEU A 89 3.63 -11.64 -33.05
C LEU A 89 2.65 -12.75 -33.51
N GLU A 90 1.36 -12.47 -33.56
CA GLU A 90 0.36 -13.41 -34.08
C GLU A 90 0.56 -13.64 -35.59
N GLU A 91 0.80 -12.59 -36.37
CA GLU A 91 1.13 -12.69 -37.80
C GLU A 91 2.43 -13.50 -38.04
N ASP A 92 3.46 -13.28 -37.22
CA ASP A 92 4.70 -14.05 -37.28
C ASP A 92 4.46 -15.54 -36.99
N LEU A 93 3.66 -15.86 -35.97
CA LEU A 93 3.30 -17.25 -35.63
C LEU A 93 2.50 -17.91 -36.76
N GLN A 94 1.59 -17.17 -37.40
CA GLN A 94 0.79 -17.66 -38.51
C GLN A 94 1.67 -17.91 -39.74
N THR A 95 2.64 -17.03 -39.99
CA THR A 95 3.66 -17.22 -41.03
C THR A 95 4.49 -18.47 -40.78
N ILE A 96 5.00 -18.66 -39.56
CA ILE A 96 5.75 -19.86 -39.18
C ILE A 96 4.90 -21.13 -39.37
N ALA A 97 3.62 -21.10 -39.01
CA ALA A 97 2.72 -22.23 -39.18
C ALA A 97 2.55 -22.65 -40.65
N THR A 98 2.52 -21.69 -41.59
CA THR A 98 2.45 -21.99 -43.03
C THR A 98 3.76 -22.52 -43.62
N LEU A 99 4.90 -22.21 -42.99
CA LEU A 99 6.22 -22.65 -43.44
C LEU A 99 6.60 -24.03 -42.90
N LEU A 100 5.89 -24.57 -41.90
CA LEU A 100 6.07 -25.94 -41.47
C LEU A 100 5.40 -26.88 -42.48
N PRO A 101 6.16 -27.66 -43.27
CA PRO A 101 5.56 -28.65 -44.16
C PRO A 101 4.78 -29.67 -43.32
N ASP A 102 3.59 -30.07 -43.81
CA ASP A 102 2.77 -31.12 -43.23
C ASP A 102 3.65 -32.33 -42.90
N SER A 103 3.94 -32.49 -41.61
CA SER A 103 4.72 -33.62 -41.14
C SER A 103 3.91 -34.87 -41.47
N PRO A 104 4.51 -35.87 -42.16
CA PRO A 104 3.76 -37.02 -42.65
C PRO A 104 3.05 -37.68 -41.47
N ARG A 105 1.72 -37.64 -41.54
CA ARG A 105 0.79 -38.19 -40.56
C ARG A 105 1.24 -39.61 -40.21
N GLY A 106 1.86 -39.76 -39.04
CA GLY A 106 2.34 -41.05 -38.55
C GLY A 106 1.19 -42.06 -38.48
N PRO A 107 1.48 -43.37 -38.65
CA PRO A 107 0.46 -44.40 -38.67
C PRO A 107 -0.36 -44.37 -37.38
N GLU A 108 -1.69 -44.39 -37.53
CA GLU A 108 -2.66 -44.50 -36.45
C GLU A 108 -2.27 -45.62 -35.49
N LEU A 109 -1.84 -45.26 -34.29
CA LEU A 109 -1.83 -46.17 -33.15
C LEU A 109 -3.28 -46.28 -32.68
N SER A 110 -3.88 -47.41 -33.07
CA SER A 110 -5.20 -47.85 -32.66
C SER A 110 -5.39 -47.68 -31.14
N SER A 111 -6.37 -46.87 -30.77
CA SER A 111 -6.82 -46.72 -29.39
C SER A 111 -7.40 -48.06 -28.89
N PRO A 112 -6.98 -48.58 -27.73
CA PRO A 112 -7.68 -49.70 -27.12
C PRO A 112 -9.05 -49.25 -26.62
N SER A 113 -10.09 -49.94 -27.11
CA SER A 113 -11.45 -49.96 -26.61
C SER A 113 -11.46 -50.22 -25.10
N ALA A 114 -11.87 -49.22 -24.31
CA ALA A 114 -12.24 -49.40 -22.92
C ALA A 114 -13.71 -49.82 -22.88
N SER A 115 -13.91 -51.08 -22.50
CA SER A 115 -15.18 -51.77 -22.37
C SER A 115 -15.99 -51.26 -21.17
N ASP A 116 -17.29 -51.42 -21.33
CA ASP A 116 -18.39 -51.23 -20.40
C ASP A 116 -18.12 -51.72 -18.96
N HIS A 117 -18.38 -50.83 -17.99
CA HIS A 117 -18.84 -51.22 -16.66
C HIS A 117 -19.95 -50.25 -16.20
N ASP A 118 -21.17 -50.64 -16.53
CA ASP A 118 -22.38 -50.31 -15.77
C ASP A 118 -22.20 -50.75 -14.30
N ASP A 119 -22.33 -49.81 -13.35
CA ASP A 119 -23.06 -50.09 -12.10
C ASP A 119 -23.41 -48.77 -11.39
N ALA A 120 -24.65 -48.36 -11.55
CA ALA A 120 -25.25 -47.23 -10.87
C ALA A 120 -26.06 -47.71 -9.66
N PRO A 121 -25.72 -47.31 -8.43
CA PRO A 121 -26.69 -47.34 -7.35
C PRO A 121 -27.29 -45.95 -7.11
N ALA A 122 -28.62 -45.90 -7.24
CA ALA A 122 -29.48 -44.80 -6.86
C ALA A 122 -29.19 -44.31 -5.43
N ARG A 123 -29.12 -42.98 -5.24
CA ARG A 123 -29.06 -42.35 -3.92
C ARG A 123 -30.13 -41.25 -3.80
N PRO A 124 -30.89 -41.19 -2.68
CA PRO A 124 -32.11 -40.39 -2.56
C PRO A 124 -31.87 -38.90 -2.24
N PRO A 125 -32.88 -38.03 -2.44
CA PRO A 125 -32.76 -36.59 -2.22
C PRO A 125 -32.81 -36.27 -0.72
N LYS A 126 -31.79 -35.57 -0.20
CA LYS A 126 -31.82 -34.97 1.13
C LYS A 126 -31.78 -33.44 1.05
N LYS A 127 -32.78 -32.88 1.73
CA LYS A 127 -33.08 -31.48 1.94
C LYS A 127 -32.13 -30.84 2.96
N THR A 128 -32.13 -29.50 2.92
CA THR A 128 -31.92 -28.54 4.01
C THR A 128 -30.50 -28.08 4.39
N SER A 129 -30.44 -26.75 4.55
CA SER A 129 -29.60 -25.95 5.45
C SER A 129 -28.22 -25.49 4.95
N ALA A 130 -28.24 -24.32 4.31
CA ALA A 130 -27.11 -23.41 4.23
C ALA A 130 -26.68 -22.98 5.65
N LYS A 131 -25.43 -23.28 6.00
CA LYS A 131 -24.73 -22.78 7.18
C LYS A 131 -23.48 -22.04 6.70
N ALA A 132 -23.49 -20.72 6.86
CA ALA A 132 -22.38 -19.83 6.51
C ALA A 132 -21.09 -20.17 7.29
N PRO A 133 -19.89 -20.01 6.71
CA PRO A 133 -18.65 -20.09 7.46
C PRO A 133 -18.45 -18.81 8.29
N ARG A 134 -18.40 -18.98 9.61
CA ARG A 134 -17.87 -17.99 10.56
C ARG A 134 -16.35 -17.97 10.43
N SER A 135 -15.80 -16.78 10.20
CA SER A 135 -14.37 -16.51 10.28
C SER A 135 -13.85 -16.74 11.72
N PRO A 136 -12.74 -17.46 11.93
CA PRO A 136 -12.11 -17.56 13.23
C PRO A 136 -11.27 -16.29 13.51
N SER A 137 -11.57 -15.63 14.63
CA SER A 137 -10.68 -14.66 15.27
C SER A 137 -9.49 -15.40 15.89
N PRO A 138 -8.25 -14.91 15.77
CA PRO A 138 -7.17 -15.38 16.63
C PRO A 138 -7.22 -14.61 17.96
N ALA A 139 -7.76 -15.26 18.99
CA ALA A 139 -7.42 -14.96 20.37
C ALA A 139 -6.01 -15.48 20.64
N VAL A 140 -5.06 -14.58 20.88
CA VAL A 140 -3.79 -14.90 21.52
C VAL A 140 -3.78 -14.17 22.86
N SER A 141 -4.00 -14.93 23.92
CA SER A 141 -3.61 -14.59 25.27
C SER A 141 -2.64 -15.67 25.69
N ASP A 142 -1.36 -15.31 25.83
CA ASP A 142 -0.46 -16.02 26.74
C ASP A 142 0.35 -15.00 27.54
N PRO A 143 0.39 -15.13 28.88
CA PRO A 143 1.13 -14.28 29.79
C PRO A 143 2.49 -14.91 30.13
N ASP A 144 3.60 -14.21 29.89
CA ASP A 144 4.90 -14.60 30.44
C ASP A 144 5.75 -13.36 30.79
N ASP A 145 5.73 -13.06 32.08
CA ASP A 145 6.90 -12.92 32.95
C ASP A 145 8.25 -12.63 32.27
N VAL A 146 8.74 -11.38 32.38
CA VAL A 146 10.18 -11.10 32.32
C VAL A 146 10.58 -10.07 33.38
N PRO A 147 11.59 -10.38 34.22
CA PRO A 147 11.87 -9.69 35.48
C PRO A 147 12.72 -8.43 35.36
N ALA A 148 12.69 -7.68 36.46
CA ALA A 148 13.56 -6.60 36.87
C ALA A 148 14.98 -6.62 36.27
N ARG A 149 15.29 -5.58 35.49
CA ARG A 149 16.64 -5.27 35.00
C ARG A 149 17.49 -4.74 36.17
N ARG A 150 18.22 -5.65 36.82
CA ARG A 150 19.33 -5.31 37.72
C ARG A 150 20.43 -4.57 36.95
N SER A 151 20.87 -3.48 37.56
CA SER A 151 22.08 -2.72 37.26
C SER A 151 23.31 -3.63 37.25
N ARG A 152 24.06 -3.64 36.13
CA ARG A 152 25.43 -4.16 36.08
C ARG A 152 26.36 -3.09 35.56
N GLY A 153 27.20 -2.61 36.48
CA GLY A 153 28.20 -1.59 36.24
C GLY A 153 29.30 -2.04 35.28
N LYS A 154 29.66 -1.12 34.39
CA LYS A 154 31.00 -0.50 34.30
C LYS A 154 32.17 -1.41 34.70
N LYS A 155 32.65 -2.23 33.77
CA LYS A 155 34.02 -2.77 33.80
C LYS A 155 34.72 -2.62 32.44
N LYS A 156 35.68 -1.70 32.47
CA LYS A 156 37.04 -1.82 31.95
C LYS A 156 37.23 -1.80 30.44
N GLY A 157 37.67 -0.62 29.98
CA GLY A 157 38.49 -0.50 28.78
C GLY A 157 39.76 -1.33 28.89
N ARG A 158 39.98 -2.20 27.91
CA ARG A 158 41.30 -2.76 27.54
C ARG A 158 41.19 -3.46 26.17
N ALA A 159 40.66 -2.77 25.16
CA ALA A 159 40.51 -3.31 23.81
C ALA A 159 41.10 -2.42 22.70
N LYS A 160 41.80 -1.34 23.05
CA LYS A 160 42.36 -0.37 22.08
C LYS A 160 43.87 -0.43 21.89
N GLN A 161 44.59 -1.36 22.53
CA GLN A 161 46.06 -1.47 22.42
C GLN A 161 46.53 -2.71 21.62
N LYS A 162 45.62 -3.57 21.14
CA LYS A 162 45.97 -4.82 20.44
C LYS A 162 45.93 -4.72 18.91
N ILE A 163 45.47 -3.60 18.35
CA ILE A 163 45.39 -3.38 16.89
C ILE A 163 46.64 -2.68 16.35
N LEU A 164 47.28 -1.80 17.13
CA LEU A 164 48.50 -1.10 16.70
C LEU A 164 49.79 -1.94 16.77
N ALA A 165 49.81 -3.04 17.56
CA ALA A 165 50.96 -3.94 17.62
C ALA A 165 51.03 -4.97 16.49
N ARG A 166 49.99 -5.07 15.64
CA ARG A 166 49.93 -6.05 14.53
C ARG A 166 50.37 -5.50 13.18
N MET A 167 50.57 -4.18 13.06
CA MET A 167 51.04 -3.54 11.81
C MET A 167 52.57 -3.33 11.78
N ALA A 168 53.28 -3.51 12.90
CA ALA A 168 54.74 -3.27 12.98
C ALA A 168 55.61 -4.55 12.86
N ALA A 169 55.00 -5.72 12.63
CA ALA A 169 55.73 -7.00 12.53
C ALA A 169 55.75 -7.60 11.10
N ALA A 170 55.38 -6.81 10.08
CA ALA A 170 55.29 -7.27 8.69
C ALA A 170 56.48 -6.87 7.80
N GLU A 171 57.54 -6.25 8.34
CA GLU A 171 58.67 -5.78 7.53
C GLU A 171 59.97 -6.58 7.63
N ASN A 172 60.06 -7.65 8.42
CA ASN A 172 61.27 -8.48 8.46
C ASN A 172 60.96 -9.97 8.66
N ASN A 173 60.34 -10.61 7.67
CA ASN A 173 60.50 -12.06 7.47
C ASN A 173 60.09 -12.43 6.05
N ALA A 174 61.08 -12.61 5.17
CA ALA A 174 60.89 -13.27 3.89
C ALA A 174 60.99 -14.79 4.12
N PRO A 175 59.93 -15.58 3.90
CA PRO A 175 60.07 -17.01 3.78
C PRO A 175 60.35 -17.35 2.31
N SER A 176 61.47 -18.04 2.11
CA SER A 176 61.79 -18.81 0.92
C SER A 176 60.57 -19.55 0.36
N LEU A 177 60.33 -19.37 -0.94
CA LEU A 177 59.33 -20.09 -1.73
C LEU A 177 59.56 -21.61 -1.67
N PRO A 178 58.59 -22.43 -1.22
CA PRO A 178 58.53 -23.82 -1.68
C PRO A 178 57.89 -23.85 -3.06
N ALA A 179 58.67 -24.23 -4.06
CA ALA A 179 58.20 -24.56 -5.40
C ALA A 179 57.30 -25.80 -5.34
N ASN A 180 56.01 -25.60 -5.09
CA ASN A 180 55.00 -26.61 -5.39
C ASN A 180 54.54 -26.39 -6.83
N PRO A 181 54.54 -27.43 -7.69
CA PRO A 181 54.00 -27.30 -9.04
C PRO A 181 52.50 -26.95 -8.95
N PRO A 182 51.95 -26.14 -9.87
CA PRO A 182 50.54 -25.82 -9.88
C PRO A 182 49.73 -27.12 -9.93
N PRO A 183 48.70 -27.29 -9.09
CA PRO A 183 47.83 -28.45 -9.18
C PRO A 183 47.27 -28.49 -10.59
N THR A 184 47.53 -29.59 -11.31
CA THR A 184 47.01 -29.79 -12.66
C THR A 184 45.48 -29.77 -12.56
N ASP A 185 44.87 -28.71 -13.10
CA ASP A 185 43.43 -28.53 -13.20
C ASP A 185 42.85 -29.71 -13.98
N GLY A 186 42.45 -30.75 -13.25
CA GLY A 186 41.54 -31.75 -13.76
C GLY A 186 40.23 -31.03 -14.05
N ARG A 187 40.04 -30.60 -15.31
CA ARG A 187 38.76 -30.07 -15.80
C ARG A 187 37.71 -31.15 -15.69
N VAL A 188 37.14 -31.28 -14.50
CA VAL A 188 35.91 -32.03 -14.29
C VAL A 188 34.87 -31.29 -15.12
N ARG A 189 34.38 -31.96 -16.16
CA ARG A 189 33.34 -31.40 -17.04
C ARG A 189 32.08 -31.21 -16.19
N LYS A 190 31.84 -29.97 -15.74
CA LYS A 190 30.61 -29.57 -15.05
C LYS A 190 29.41 -29.99 -15.90
N SER A 191 28.38 -30.51 -15.24
CA SER A 191 27.17 -30.96 -15.92
C SER A 191 26.46 -29.79 -16.61
N LYS A 192 25.74 -30.05 -17.70
CA LYS A 192 24.95 -29.03 -18.43
C LYS A 192 23.96 -28.29 -17.52
N ARG A 193 23.42 -28.97 -16.51
CA ARG A 193 22.49 -28.40 -15.50
C ARG A 193 23.20 -27.42 -14.57
N GLU A 194 24.40 -27.77 -14.12
CA GLU A 194 25.21 -26.91 -13.26
C GLU A 194 25.66 -25.64 -13.98
N LYS A 195 26.06 -25.76 -15.26
CA LYS A 195 26.39 -24.60 -16.10
C LYS A 195 25.21 -23.64 -16.31
N ARG A 196 23.97 -24.16 -16.34
CA ARG A 196 22.75 -23.31 -16.40
C ARG A 196 22.52 -22.55 -15.09
N ARG A 197 22.64 -23.23 -13.94
CA ARG A 197 22.51 -22.61 -12.62
C ARG A 197 23.56 -21.53 -12.38
N GLU A 198 24.80 -21.77 -12.79
CA GLU A 198 25.90 -20.79 -12.68
C GLU A 198 25.66 -19.55 -13.56
N ARG A 199 25.08 -19.73 -14.75
CA ARG A 199 24.69 -18.61 -15.63
C ARG A 199 23.53 -17.80 -15.05
N GLU A 200 22.52 -18.46 -14.49
CA GLU A 200 21.38 -17.80 -13.84
C GLU A 200 21.79 -17.04 -12.59
N GLU A 201 22.67 -17.62 -11.76
CA GLU A 201 23.22 -16.95 -10.58
C GLU A 201 24.10 -15.75 -10.97
N ALA A 202 24.85 -15.84 -12.07
CA ALA A 202 25.62 -14.71 -12.59
C ALA A 202 24.71 -13.55 -13.04
N LEU A 203 23.64 -13.85 -13.78
CA LEU A 203 22.65 -12.85 -14.20
C LEU A 203 21.93 -12.23 -13.00
N ALA A 204 21.61 -13.01 -11.96
CA ALA A 204 21.00 -12.50 -10.73
C ALA A 204 21.95 -11.56 -9.97
N ARG A 205 23.25 -11.85 -9.94
CA ARG A 205 24.26 -10.97 -9.32
C ARG A 205 24.43 -9.66 -10.09
N GLU A 206 24.41 -9.71 -11.43
CA GLU A 206 24.48 -8.53 -12.29
C GLU A 206 23.24 -7.65 -12.11
N ALA A 207 22.03 -8.21 -12.16
CA ALA A 207 20.79 -7.48 -11.93
C ALA A 207 20.72 -6.83 -10.53
N ALA A 208 21.25 -7.49 -9.50
CA ALA A 208 21.34 -6.91 -8.16
C ALA A 208 22.34 -5.74 -8.08
N ALA A 209 23.44 -5.79 -8.83
CA ALA A 209 24.41 -4.70 -8.92
C ALA A 209 23.81 -3.48 -9.65
N ASP A 210 23.09 -3.71 -10.74
CA ASP A 210 22.40 -2.65 -11.49
C ASP A 210 21.30 -1.99 -10.65
N ALA A 211 20.49 -2.76 -9.93
CA ALA A 211 19.48 -2.22 -9.03
C ALA A 211 20.11 -1.36 -7.90
N ARG A 212 21.30 -1.72 -7.42
CA ARG A 212 22.04 -0.93 -6.44
C ARG A 212 22.54 0.38 -7.07
N ARG A 213 23.06 0.33 -8.30
CA ARG A 213 23.50 1.51 -9.05
C ARG A 213 22.35 2.47 -9.33
N GLN A 214 21.22 1.97 -9.79
CA GLN A 214 20.01 2.78 -10.02
C GLN A 214 19.51 3.47 -8.75
N ARG A 215 19.56 2.81 -7.59
CA ARG A 215 19.20 3.45 -6.30
C ARG A 215 20.17 4.56 -5.90
N GLU A 216 21.45 4.40 -6.22
CA GLU A 216 22.47 5.42 -5.95
C GLU A 216 22.29 6.62 -6.90
N GLU A 217 22.07 6.37 -8.19
CA GLU A 217 21.76 7.39 -9.18
C GLU A 217 20.47 8.15 -8.83
N ALA A 218 19.38 7.45 -8.48
CA ALA A 218 18.14 8.10 -8.04
C ALA A 218 18.34 8.93 -6.75
N ARG A 219 19.27 8.54 -5.87
CA ARG A 219 19.60 9.31 -4.67
C ARG A 219 20.43 10.55 -5.00
N GLU A 220 21.34 10.48 -5.96
CA GLU A 220 22.08 11.66 -6.43
C GLU A 220 21.17 12.59 -7.24
N GLU A 221 20.29 12.07 -8.10
CA GLU A 221 19.27 12.84 -8.80
C GLU A 221 18.32 13.54 -7.82
N ALA A 222 17.90 12.87 -6.74
CA ALA A 222 17.10 13.50 -5.68
C ALA A 222 17.86 14.60 -4.90
N LYS A 223 19.19 14.61 -4.92
CA LYS A 223 20.01 15.70 -4.33
C LYS A 223 20.28 16.83 -5.32
N GLU A 224 20.38 16.51 -6.61
CA GLU A 224 20.66 17.45 -7.69
C GLU A 224 19.39 18.11 -8.24
N ALA A 225 18.22 17.51 -7.97
CA ALA A 225 16.93 18.13 -8.22
C ALA A 225 16.91 19.54 -7.61
N PRO A 226 16.60 20.58 -8.41
CA PRO A 226 16.61 21.96 -7.94
C PRO A 226 15.62 22.06 -6.79
N LYS A 227 16.13 22.43 -5.60
CA LYS A 227 15.30 22.83 -4.46
C LYS A 227 14.23 23.76 -5.01
N CYS A 228 12.96 23.41 -4.79
CA CYS A 228 11.81 24.25 -5.17
C CYS A 228 12.16 25.73 -4.96
N PRO A 229 11.87 26.61 -5.93
CA PRO A 229 12.15 28.02 -5.77
C PRO A 229 11.46 28.48 -4.50
N THR A 230 12.29 28.80 -3.51
CA THR A 230 11.87 29.54 -2.33
C THR A 230 11.30 30.84 -2.87
N GLN A 231 9.96 30.95 -2.88
CA GLN A 231 9.30 32.21 -3.19
C GLN A 231 9.89 33.28 -2.26
N VAL A 232 10.60 34.22 -2.87
CA VAL A 232 10.95 35.49 -2.27
C VAL A 232 9.71 36.38 -2.32
N CYS A 233 9.13 36.65 -1.16
CA CYS A 233 8.19 37.74 -0.91
C CYS A 233 8.74 38.59 0.25
N PRO A 234 8.48 39.90 0.26
CA PRO A 234 9.49 40.94 0.45
C PRO A 234 9.92 41.14 1.90
N VAL A 235 11.18 41.58 2.06
CA VAL A 235 11.74 42.11 3.30
C VAL A 235 11.15 43.50 3.55
N ALA A 236 10.18 43.60 4.46
CA ALA A 236 9.93 44.80 5.25
C ALA A 236 9.16 44.41 6.53
N ALA A 237 9.81 44.63 7.68
CA ALA A 237 9.37 44.38 9.06
C ALA A 237 9.20 42.90 9.45
N ALA A 238 10.19 42.39 10.16
CA ALA A 238 10.08 41.14 10.93
C ALA A 238 8.96 41.23 11.98
N PRO A 239 8.13 40.18 12.08
CA PRO A 239 7.98 39.49 13.35
C PRO A 239 8.57 38.09 13.23
N GLU A 240 9.08 37.59 14.34
CA GLU A 240 9.65 36.26 14.50
C GLU A 240 8.77 35.22 13.82
N ARG A 241 9.35 34.43 12.89
CA ARG A 241 8.66 33.26 12.32
C ARG A 241 8.56 32.22 13.43
N GLU A 242 7.53 32.34 14.27
CA GLU A 242 6.99 31.21 14.99
C GLU A 242 6.45 30.25 13.93
N GLU A 243 7.24 29.24 13.56
CA GLU A 243 6.72 28.00 13.02
C GLU A 243 5.77 27.41 14.09
N GLY A 244 4.55 27.93 14.09
CA GLY A 244 3.60 27.77 15.17
C GLY A 244 3.27 26.29 15.33
N PHE A 245 3.49 25.77 16.53
CA PHE A 245 3.03 24.43 16.84
C PHE A 245 1.51 24.48 16.93
N ARG A 246 0.82 23.87 15.97
CA ARG A 246 -0.65 23.88 15.91
C ARG A 246 -1.21 22.48 16.06
N CYS A 247 -2.31 22.37 16.80
CA CYS A 247 -3.07 21.13 16.87
C CYS A 247 -4.13 21.10 15.77
N ASN A 248 -4.08 20.10 14.88
CA ASN A 248 -5.06 19.98 13.79
C ASN A 248 -6.49 19.67 14.26
N THR A 249 -6.67 19.13 15.47
CA THR A 249 -8.00 18.79 16.00
C THR A 249 -8.62 19.96 16.74
N CYS A 250 -7.81 20.77 17.42
CA CYS A 250 -8.30 21.83 18.29
C CYS A 250 -8.12 23.22 17.70
N GLY A 251 -7.35 23.37 16.61
CA GLY A 251 -7.07 24.68 15.99
C GLY A 251 -6.16 25.59 16.81
N GLY A 252 -5.81 25.22 18.04
CA GLY A 252 -4.95 26.01 18.92
C GLY A 252 -3.53 26.14 18.39
N ALA A 253 -3.01 27.36 18.44
CA ALA A 253 -1.62 27.70 18.13
C ALA A 253 -0.81 27.86 19.42
N PHE A 254 0.38 27.27 19.47
CA PHE A 254 1.26 27.27 20.63
C PHE A 254 2.62 27.84 20.27
N ALA A 255 3.13 28.73 21.13
CA ALA A 255 4.45 29.36 20.97
C ALA A 255 5.63 28.40 21.12
N THR A 256 5.43 27.23 21.76
CA THR A 256 6.53 26.29 22.04
C THR A 256 6.11 24.83 21.91
N SER A 257 7.05 23.98 21.46
CA SER A 257 6.82 22.52 21.35
C SER A 257 6.39 21.88 22.67
N LYS A 258 6.88 22.40 23.81
CA LYS A 258 6.51 21.92 25.15
C LYS A 258 5.02 22.16 25.46
N LEU A 259 4.50 23.34 25.12
CA LEU A 259 3.08 23.68 25.25
C LEU A 259 2.22 22.82 24.33
N HIS A 260 2.65 22.62 23.09
CA HIS A 260 1.96 21.74 22.15
C HIS A 260 1.88 20.29 22.65
N ARG A 261 2.97 19.75 23.21
CA ARG A 261 2.97 18.40 23.83
C ARG A 261 2.10 18.33 25.09
N ALA A 262 2.06 19.40 25.87
CA ALA A 262 1.21 19.50 27.05
C ALA A 262 -0.27 19.57 26.68
N HIS A 263 -0.61 20.25 25.57
CA HIS A 263 -1.97 20.36 25.05
C HIS A 263 -2.60 19.00 24.74
N PHE A 264 -1.86 18.03 24.18
CA PHE A 264 -2.43 16.68 23.95
C PHE A 264 -2.91 15.98 25.23
N LYS A 265 -2.52 16.47 26.41
CA LYS A 265 -2.95 15.95 27.72
C LYS A 265 -3.99 16.83 28.41
N SER A 266 -4.35 17.98 27.84
CA SER A 266 -5.35 18.87 28.43
C SER A 266 -6.77 18.35 28.18
N ASP A 267 -7.69 18.75 29.05
CA ASP A 267 -9.08 18.31 28.96
C ASP A 267 -9.80 18.92 27.75
N TRP A 268 -9.40 20.11 27.30
CA TRP A 268 -9.84 20.69 26.02
C TRP A 268 -9.53 19.80 24.82
N HIS A 269 -8.32 19.22 24.75
CA HIS A 269 -7.96 18.32 23.65
C HIS A 269 -8.80 17.04 23.65
N ARG A 270 -8.99 16.45 24.84
CA ARG A 270 -9.81 15.25 25.02
C ARG A 270 -11.27 15.51 24.67
N TYR A 271 -11.80 16.67 25.05
CA TYR A 271 -13.15 17.09 24.73
C TYR A 271 -13.36 17.20 23.21
N ASN A 272 -12.49 17.94 22.52
CA ASN A 272 -12.54 18.07 21.06
C ASN A 272 -12.30 16.75 20.33
N GLN A 273 -11.49 15.85 20.89
CA GLN A 273 -11.33 14.51 20.35
C GLN A 273 -12.63 13.69 20.44
N LYS A 274 -13.37 13.80 21.55
CA LYS A 274 -14.69 13.15 21.69
C LYS A 274 -15.72 13.72 20.72
N LEU A 275 -15.79 15.06 20.57
CA LEU A 275 -16.68 15.70 19.59
C LEU A 275 -16.41 15.19 18.17
N LYS A 276 -15.13 15.11 17.80
CA LYS A 276 -14.73 14.60 16.48
C LYS A 276 -15.12 13.13 16.27
N VAL A 277 -15.03 12.29 17.30
CA VAL A 277 -15.50 10.88 17.24
C VAL A 277 -17.02 10.81 17.07
N GLN A 278 -17.76 11.75 17.65
CA GLN A 278 -19.22 11.89 17.49
C GLN A 278 -19.62 12.60 16.18
N GLY A 279 -18.66 13.01 15.34
CA GLY A 279 -18.92 13.72 14.09
C GLY A 279 -19.31 15.19 14.27
N LEU A 280 -19.13 15.74 15.47
CA LEU A 280 -19.39 17.14 15.80
C LEU A 280 -18.16 18.02 15.55
N ASP A 281 -18.39 19.30 15.30
CA ASP A 281 -17.31 20.27 15.08
C ASP A 281 -16.56 20.58 16.39
N PRO A 282 -15.23 20.73 16.35
CA PRO A 282 -14.43 21.06 17.51
C PRO A 282 -14.72 22.49 17.99
N ILE A 283 -14.66 22.71 19.30
CA ILE A 283 -14.86 24.03 19.91
C ILE A 283 -13.54 24.70 20.26
N GLY A 284 -13.53 26.03 20.25
CA GLY A 284 -12.41 26.86 20.66
C GLY A 284 -12.11 26.76 22.16
N GLU A 285 -10.94 27.25 22.56
CA GLU A 285 -10.50 27.20 23.96
C GLU A 285 -11.37 28.09 24.86
N GLU A 286 -11.76 29.26 24.38
CA GLU A 286 -12.59 30.21 25.13
C GLU A 286 -14.02 29.65 25.34
N GLU A 287 -14.59 29.04 24.30
CA GLU A 287 -15.88 28.34 24.40
C GLU A 287 -15.80 27.19 25.39
N TYR A 288 -14.74 26.38 25.35
CA TYR A 288 -14.52 25.29 26.28
C TYR A 288 -14.43 25.75 27.74
N LYS A 289 -13.82 26.92 28.01
CA LYS A 289 -13.76 27.50 29.37
C LYS A 289 -15.15 27.94 29.88
N THR A 290 -16.06 28.30 28.98
CA THR A 290 -17.43 28.71 29.33
C THR A 290 -18.40 27.54 29.44
N CYS A 291 -18.15 26.45 28.72
CA CYS A 291 -18.89 25.21 28.88
C CYS A 291 -18.46 24.54 30.18
N ASP A 292 -19.40 24.23 31.07
CA ASP A 292 -19.14 23.43 32.26
C ASP A 292 -18.76 22.01 31.82
N ALA A 293 -17.47 21.81 31.57
CA ALA A 293 -16.94 20.58 30.98
C ALA A 293 -17.15 19.38 31.91
N GLU A 294 -17.33 19.60 33.22
CA GLU A 294 -17.48 18.54 34.21
C GLU A 294 -18.77 17.72 33.98
N GLY A 295 -19.87 18.35 33.54
CA GLY A 295 -21.10 17.62 33.19
C GLY A 295 -20.89 16.64 32.03
N PHE A 296 -20.18 17.09 30.98
CA PHE A 296 -19.97 16.29 29.77
C PHE A 296 -19.05 15.07 29.99
N PHE A 297 -18.10 15.14 30.93
CA PHE A 297 -17.24 14.00 31.23
C PHE A 297 -17.90 12.95 32.12
N ASN A 298 -18.90 13.33 32.91
CA ASN A 298 -19.57 12.45 33.87
C ASN A 298 -20.75 11.65 33.28
N ASP A 299 -21.27 12.04 32.12
CA ASP A 299 -22.38 11.33 31.42
C ASP A 299 -21.90 10.21 30.48
N LEU A 300 -20.71 9.64 30.73
CA LEU A 300 -20.11 8.50 30.01
C LEU A 300 -19.84 7.34 30.97
#